data_AF-A0A962LHD2-F1
#
_entry.id   AF-A0A962LHD2-F1
#
_cell.length_a   1.000
_cell.length_b   1.000
_cell.length_c   1.000
_cell.angle_alpha   90.00
_cell.angle_beta   90.00
_cell.angle_gamma   90.00
#
_symmetry.space_group_name_H-M   'P 1'
#
loop_
_entity.id
_entity.type
_entity.pdbx_description
1 polymer ?
#
loop_
_entity_poly.entity_id
_entity_poly.type
_entity_poly.pdbx_seq_one_letter_code
_entity_poly.pdbx_strand_id
1 'polypeptide(L)'
;MYPATDQHICQVAFSALNAPALRDWYINVFGLVKSGKIIFFPPATTRVQGIPGAWEKCSWAIDKQDYFQLEFFQFWRPRGQLKSRDCRPCDIGYNMLGIAVDDFDQVLRNVGAFSAIAPPKAAGKAGERRAWVTDPEGNWVEILERDPLGLIEGADTDFVRPEVPAVVRTMRVSVPNLEEARATYVDAMGLQIVEDFQLHSPPDEKYWGLPRAKANSLLVRGANFLLELVEYESPVPGAWPQAYSLADQGIMNIAMGYRSPGDYAQAYAKATGHGMRPNGKVINAGIFDVMYVNDKHGFSVEMLHASRSFWSITGFNPAEGYVVNEIEINAPAAKVWERLTDHAGVGNWTIFQGSILRAGEPDANGKGCIRELSAPGIRITEEVTEWEEGEHYAYQLRSGAPFRRHQGDIYVREDDGRTKVRWAIRFESWIPFSNRLTAWLLQLVFRQALRKLKTRMEAYQPGAQF
;
A
#
# COMPACT_ATOMS: atom_id res chain seq x y z
N MET A 1 16.12 10.80 -25.95
CA MET A 1 16.70 10.01 -24.85
C MET A 1 15.82 10.29 -23.65
N TYR A 2 14.98 9.34 -23.24
CA TYR A 2 14.20 9.51 -22.01
C TYR A 2 15.19 9.49 -20.83
N PRO A 3 14.98 10.30 -19.76
CA PRO A 3 15.74 10.11 -18.54
C PRO A 3 15.56 8.66 -18.07
N ALA A 4 16.61 8.06 -17.50
CA ALA A 4 16.49 6.74 -16.90
C ALA A 4 15.48 6.85 -15.75
N THR A 5 14.29 6.30 -15.93
CA THR A 5 13.27 6.26 -14.89
C THR A 5 13.81 5.47 -13.72
N ASP A 6 13.70 6.02 -12.52
CA ASP A 6 14.16 5.34 -11.31
C ASP A 6 13.53 3.96 -11.17
N GLN A 7 14.29 3.02 -10.62
CA GLN A 7 13.82 1.64 -10.49
C GLN A 7 12.64 1.58 -9.52
N HIS A 8 11.61 0.81 -9.87
CA HIS A 8 10.41 0.68 -9.04
C HIS A 8 10.58 -0.48 -8.05
N ILE A 9 10.30 -0.26 -6.77
CA ILE A 9 10.19 -1.35 -5.78
C ILE A 9 8.72 -1.73 -5.73
N CYS A 10 8.37 -2.93 -6.21
CA CYS A 10 6.98 -3.37 -6.31
C CYS A 10 6.48 -4.18 -5.12
N GLN A 11 7.36 -4.59 -4.20
CA GLN A 11 6.93 -5.40 -3.06
C GLN A 11 7.89 -5.37 -1.86
N VAL A 12 7.29 -5.57 -0.69
CA VAL A 12 7.96 -6.07 0.52
C VAL A 12 7.27 -7.39 0.91
N ALA A 13 8.06 -8.45 1.11
CA ALA A 13 7.53 -9.75 1.47
C ALA A 13 7.86 -10.14 2.92
N PHE A 14 6.93 -10.85 3.55
CA PHE A 14 7.01 -11.38 4.91
C PHE A 14 6.90 -12.89 4.91
N SER A 15 7.69 -13.53 5.76
CA SER A 15 7.56 -14.94 6.14
C SER A 15 6.94 -14.99 7.54
N ALA A 16 5.72 -15.50 7.64
CA ALA A 16 4.90 -15.43 8.84
C ALA A 16 4.35 -16.80 9.27
N LEU A 17 4.22 -17.00 10.57
CA LEU A 17 3.60 -18.19 11.15
C LEU A 17 2.10 -18.22 10.84
N ASN A 18 1.46 -17.05 10.86
CA ASN A 18 0.06 -16.82 10.58
C ASN A 18 -0.11 -15.63 9.61
N ALA A 19 0.38 -15.78 8.37
CA ALA A 19 0.22 -14.79 7.30
C ALA A 19 -1.21 -14.22 7.14
N PRO A 20 -2.31 -14.99 7.30
CA PRO A 20 -3.66 -14.44 7.31
C PRO A 20 -3.88 -13.38 8.40
N ALA A 21 -3.48 -13.66 9.64
CA ALA A 21 -3.63 -12.72 10.75
C ALA A 21 -2.69 -11.52 10.62
N LEU A 22 -1.44 -11.74 10.16
CA LEU A 22 -0.50 -10.65 9.89
C LEU A 22 -1.06 -9.68 8.84
N ARG A 23 -1.53 -10.20 7.70
CA ARG A 23 -2.13 -9.38 6.65
C ARG A 23 -3.38 -8.65 7.12
N ASP A 24 -4.28 -9.35 7.81
CA ASP A 24 -5.51 -8.74 8.31
C ASP A 24 -5.19 -7.65 9.37
N TRP A 25 -4.08 -7.74 10.12
CA TRP A 25 -3.57 -6.65 10.96
C TRP A 25 -3.14 -5.42 10.16
N TYR A 26 -2.31 -5.57 9.12
CA TYR A 26 -1.92 -4.43 8.26
C TYR A 26 -3.13 -3.77 7.58
N ILE A 27 -4.10 -4.56 7.11
CA ILE A 27 -5.37 -4.07 6.56
C ILE A 27 -6.16 -3.28 7.61
N ASN A 28 -6.32 -3.82 8.83
CA ASN A 28 -7.12 -3.19 9.87
C ASN A 28 -6.47 -1.95 10.49
N VAL A 29 -5.14 -1.92 10.58
CA VAL A 29 -4.39 -0.79 11.18
C VAL A 29 -4.24 0.37 10.20
N PHE A 30 -3.83 0.08 8.96
CA PHE A 30 -3.46 1.08 7.96
C PHE A 30 -4.50 1.27 6.85
N GLY A 31 -5.62 0.54 6.88
CA GLY A 31 -6.67 0.61 5.85
C GLY A 31 -6.28 0.04 4.49
N LEU A 32 -5.20 -0.74 4.41
CA LEU A 32 -4.73 -1.34 3.15
C LEU A 32 -5.81 -2.21 2.50
N VAL A 33 -5.79 -2.29 1.17
CA VAL A 33 -6.79 -3.03 0.40
C VAL A 33 -6.37 -4.48 0.25
N LYS A 34 -7.26 -5.41 0.60
CA LYS A 34 -6.99 -6.84 0.47
C LYS A 34 -6.88 -7.23 -1.00
N SER A 35 -5.82 -7.95 -1.32
CA SER A 35 -5.61 -8.55 -2.62
C SER A 35 -5.67 -10.09 -2.52
N GLY A 36 -5.33 -10.76 -3.62
CA GLY A 36 -5.52 -12.18 -3.86
C GLY A 36 -4.76 -13.10 -2.89
N LYS A 37 -4.78 -14.38 -3.24
CA LYS A 37 -4.01 -15.43 -2.57
C LYS A 37 -3.75 -16.56 -3.56
N ILE A 38 -2.61 -17.19 -3.45
CA ILE A 38 -2.22 -18.34 -4.25
C ILE A 38 -1.52 -19.37 -3.37
N ILE A 39 -1.46 -20.61 -3.84
CA ILE A 39 -0.65 -21.67 -3.25
C ILE A 39 0.49 -21.94 -4.23
N PHE A 40 1.72 -21.84 -3.75
CA PHE A 40 2.90 -22.22 -4.52
C PHE A 40 3.46 -23.55 -4.00
N PHE A 41 4.07 -24.31 -4.90
CA PHE A 41 4.56 -25.66 -4.63
C PHE A 41 5.75 -25.99 -5.55
N PRO A 42 6.54 -27.05 -5.24
CA PRO A 42 7.71 -27.41 -6.03
C PRO A 42 7.31 -27.94 -7.42
N PRO A 43 8.15 -27.78 -8.45
CA PRO A 43 9.54 -27.31 -8.40
C PRO A 43 9.72 -25.79 -8.54
N ALA A 44 8.63 -25.01 -8.66
CA ALA A 44 8.72 -23.58 -8.93
C ALA A 44 9.32 -22.78 -7.76
N THR A 45 8.79 -22.99 -6.55
CA THR A 45 9.28 -22.37 -5.29
C THR A 45 10.77 -22.60 -5.09
N THR A 46 11.22 -23.86 -5.16
CA THR A 46 12.64 -24.24 -5.08
C THR A 46 13.51 -23.60 -6.15
N ARG A 47 13.00 -23.35 -7.37
CA ARG A 47 13.77 -22.73 -8.46
C ARG A 47 13.88 -21.21 -8.31
N VAL A 48 12.80 -20.55 -7.86
CA VAL A 48 12.70 -19.09 -7.80
C VAL A 48 13.23 -18.56 -6.47
N GLN A 49 12.71 -19.06 -5.35
CA GLN A 49 13.08 -18.62 -3.99
C GLN A 49 14.29 -19.37 -3.43
N GLY A 50 14.74 -20.45 -4.08
CA GLY A 50 15.85 -21.27 -3.59
C GLY A 50 15.49 -22.23 -2.44
N ILE A 51 14.23 -22.24 -1.98
CA ILE A 51 13.81 -23.01 -0.80
C ILE A 51 13.47 -24.46 -1.19
N PRO A 52 14.24 -25.49 -0.76
CA PRO A 52 14.05 -26.87 -1.22
C PRO A 52 12.73 -27.49 -0.74
N GLY A 53 11.93 -27.99 -1.69
CA GLY A 53 10.66 -28.65 -1.37
C GLY A 53 9.58 -27.73 -0.82
N ALA A 54 9.68 -26.42 -1.08
CA ALA A 54 8.79 -25.42 -0.50
C ALA A 54 7.32 -25.56 -0.94
N TRP A 55 6.44 -25.72 0.05
CA TRP A 55 4.98 -25.67 -0.05
C TRP A 55 4.49 -24.54 0.82
N GLU A 56 3.81 -23.57 0.22
CA GLU A 56 3.44 -22.34 0.89
C GLU A 56 2.11 -21.80 0.38
N LYS A 57 1.55 -20.89 1.17
CA LYS A 57 0.48 -20.01 0.75
C LYS A 57 0.98 -18.59 0.78
N CYS A 58 0.82 -17.90 -0.34
CA CYS A 58 1.03 -16.47 -0.43
C CYS A 58 -0.33 -15.75 -0.46
N SER A 59 -0.40 -14.57 0.15
CA SER A 59 -1.52 -13.66 0.01
C SER A 59 -1.07 -12.21 0.13
N TRP A 60 -1.78 -11.29 -0.52
CA TRP A 60 -1.31 -9.90 -0.68
C TRP A 60 -2.26 -8.86 -0.09
N ALA A 61 -1.72 -7.69 0.22
CA ALA A 61 -2.45 -6.44 0.41
C ALA A 61 -1.76 -5.31 -0.39
N ILE A 62 -2.52 -4.30 -0.82
CA ILE A 62 -2.01 -3.17 -1.63
C ILE A 62 -2.36 -1.84 -0.97
N ASP A 63 -1.54 -0.82 -1.21
CA ASP A 63 -1.65 0.51 -0.62
C ASP A 63 -2.15 1.56 -1.64
N LYS A 64 -1.78 2.84 -1.53
CA LYS A 64 -2.13 3.91 -2.50
C LYS A 64 -1.42 3.78 -3.88
N GLN A 65 -0.27 3.11 -3.98
CA GLN A 65 0.67 3.20 -5.11
C GLN A 65 0.28 2.33 -6.32
N ASP A 66 0.72 2.69 -7.52
CA ASP A 66 0.63 1.74 -8.64
C ASP A 66 1.69 0.64 -8.53
N TYR A 67 1.33 -0.59 -8.89
CA TYR A 67 2.26 -1.72 -8.95
C TYR A 67 3.10 -1.93 -7.67
N PHE A 68 2.46 -1.79 -6.49
CA PHE A 68 3.05 -2.11 -5.19
C PHE A 68 2.16 -3.09 -4.39
N GLN A 69 2.78 -4.01 -3.64
CA GLN A 69 2.08 -4.91 -2.72
C GLN A 69 2.92 -5.29 -1.49
N LEU A 70 2.24 -5.50 -0.35
CA LEU A 70 2.78 -6.30 0.74
C LEU A 70 2.43 -7.77 0.50
N GLU A 71 3.43 -8.63 0.56
CA GLU A 71 3.32 -10.07 0.31
C GLU A 71 3.47 -10.87 1.61
N PHE A 72 2.54 -11.77 1.91
CA PHE A 72 2.48 -12.51 3.17
C PHE A 72 2.53 -14.02 2.90
N PHE A 73 3.71 -14.62 3.06
CA PHE A 73 3.93 -16.05 2.95
C PHE A 73 3.69 -16.77 4.28
N GLN A 74 3.06 -17.95 4.18
CA GLN A 74 3.03 -18.95 5.24
C GLN A 74 3.52 -20.29 4.67
N PHE A 75 4.72 -20.69 5.08
CA PHE A 75 5.36 -21.93 4.66
C PHE A 75 4.86 -23.12 5.50
N TRP A 76 4.36 -24.15 4.81
CA TRP A 76 3.97 -25.42 5.44
C TRP A 76 5.11 -26.44 5.43
N ARG A 77 5.96 -26.39 4.40
CA ARG A 77 7.22 -27.12 4.27
C ARG A 77 8.23 -26.23 3.50
N PRO A 78 9.52 -26.17 3.90
CA PRO A 78 9.95 -26.38 5.28
C PRO A 78 9.14 -25.49 6.23
N ARG A 79 9.05 -25.84 7.51
CA ARG A 79 8.55 -24.88 8.50
C ARG A 79 9.69 -23.92 8.82
N GLY A 80 9.42 -22.62 8.70
CA GLY A 80 10.37 -21.59 9.10
C GLY A 80 10.74 -21.68 10.58
N GLN A 81 11.96 -21.26 10.89
CA GLN A 81 12.40 -21.01 12.25
C GLN A 81 11.69 -19.78 12.83
N LEU A 82 11.52 -19.78 14.15
CA LEU A 82 10.97 -18.63 14.87
C LEU A 82 12.01 -17.50 14.93
N LYS A 83 11.54 -16.26 14.80
CA LYS A 83 12.37 -15.09 15.06
C LYS A 83 12.78 -15.09 16.53
N SER A 84 14.06 -14.88 16.81
CA SER A 84 14.53 -14.82 18.20
C SER A 84 13.84 -13.67 18.94
N ARG A 85 13.45 -13.90 20.19
CA ARG A 85 12.93 -12.83 21.07
C ARG A 85 13.98 -11.79 21.41
N ASP A 86 15.25 -12.16 21.30
CA ASP A 86 16.40 -11.28 21.51
C ASP A 86 16.84 -10.56 20.22
N CYS A 87 16.11 -10.73 19.11
CA CYS A 87 16.39 -10.06 17.84
C CYS A 87 16.15 -8.54 17.96
N ARG A 88 17.17 -7.77 17.63
CA ARG A 88 17.20 -6.29 17.71
C ARG A 88 17.12 -5.68 16.31
N PRO A 89 16.65 -4.44 16.16
CA PRO A 89 16.66 -3.72 14.87
C PRO A 89 18.03 -3.57 14.20
N CYS A 90 19.13 -3.69 14.95
CA CYS A 90 20.50 -3.65 14.43
C CYS A 90 21.02 -5.00 13.91
N ASP A 91 20.33 -6.12 14.18
CA ASP A 91 20.77 -7.44 13.73
C ASP A 91 20.64 -7.55 12.20
N ILE A 92 21.49 -8.34 11.55
CA ILE A 92 21.60 -8.38 10.09
C ILE A 92 20.28 -8.82 9.45
N GLY A 93 19.76 -8.01 8.51
CA GLY A 93 18.54 -8.31 7.77
C GLY A 93 17.67 -7.10 7.42
N TYR A 94 16.50 -7.38 6.86
CA TYR A 94 15.40 -6.42 6.66
C TYR A 94 14.64 -6.26 7.99
N ASN A 95 14.66 -5.07 8.59
CA ASN A 95 14.33 -4.91 10.01
C ASN A 95 13.08 -4.09 10.31
N MET A 96 12.86 -3.00 9.57
CA MET A 96 11.78 -2.05 9.87
C MET A 96 11.12 -1.54 8.59
N LEU A 97 9.79 -1.61 8.55
CA LEU A 97 8.95 -1.10 7.47
C LEU A 97 8.38 0.27 7.84
N GLY A 98 8.62 1.31 7.04
CA GLY A 98 7.99 2.61 7.22
C GLY A 98 6.71 2.76 6.38
N ILE A 99 5.63 3.18 7.03
CA ILE A 99 4.32 3.43 6.41
C ILE A 99 3.89 4.87 6.74
N ALA A 100 3.72 5.70 5.71
CA ALA A 100 3.15 7.04 5.86
C ALA A 100 1.61 6.97 5.77
N VAL A 101 0.92 7.79 6.56
CA VAL A 101 -0.53 7.67 6.80
C VAL A 101 -1.23 9.03 6.83
N ASP A 102 -2.46 9.10 6.33
CA ASP A 102 -3.20 10.37 6.23
C ASP A 102 -3.73 10.84 7.61
N ASP A 103 -4.38 9.95 8.37
CA ASP A 103 -4.81 10.22 9.77
C ASP A 103 -3.91 9.43 10.75
N PHE A 104 -2.80 10.06 11.11
CA PHE A 104 -1.83 9.52 12.06
C PHE A 104 -2.46 9.09 13.39
N ASP A 105 -3.32 9.93 13.98
CA ASP A 105 -3.92 9.66 15.28
C ASP A 105 -4.94 8.50 15.22
N GLN A 106 -5.66 8.33 14.10
CA GLN A 106 -6.52 7.16 13.88
C GLN A 106 -5.70 5.88 13.75
N VAL A 107 -4.55 5.93 13.06
CA VAL A 107 -3.68 4.75 12.96
C VAL A 107 -3.10 4.37 14.33
N LEU A 108 -2.72 5.33 15.19
CA LEU A 108 -2.27 5.00 16.55
C LEU A 108 -3.40 4.36 17.38
N ARG A 109 -4.64 4.85 17.24
CA ARG A 109 -5.84 4.22 17.85
C ARG A 109 -6.06 2.80 17.32
N ASN A 110 -5.91 2.60 16.01
CA ASN A 110 -6.07 1.28 15.38
C ASN A 110 -5.01 0.29 15.87
N VAL A 111 -3.73 0.69 16.00
CA VAL A 111 -2.69 -0.16 16.62
C VAL A 111 -3.14 -0.63 18.00
N GLY A 112 -3.59 0.29 18.86
CA GLY A 112 -4.05 -0.07 20.21
C GLY A 112 -5.19 -1.08 20.18
N ALA A 113 -6.18 -0.86 19.32
CA ALA A 113 -7.34 -1.73 19.17
C ALA A 113 -7.01 -3.13 18.60
N PHE A 114 -6.22 -3.20 17.51
CA PHE A 114 -5.94 -4.45 16.78
C PHE A 114 -4.73 -5.23 17.31
N SER A 115 -3.87 -4.63 18.14
CA SER A 115 -2.82 -5.32 18.89
C SER A 115 -3.18 -5.54 20.38
N ALA A 116 -4.34 -5.06 20.84
CA ALA A 116 -4.78 -5.10 22.25
C ALA A 116 -3.76 -4.48 23.24
N ILE A 117 -3.18 -3.34 22.87
CA ILE A 117 -2.22 -2.56 23.66
C ILE A 117 -2.70 -1.11 23.84
N ALA A 118 -2.02 -0.34 24.69
CA ALA A 118 -2.18 1.12 24.67
C ALA A 118 -1.69 1.68 23.32
N PRO A 119 -2.38 2.68 22.71
CA PRO A 119 -1.88 3.38 21.54
C PRO A 119 -0.41 3.83 21.73
N PRO A 120 0.45 3.62 20.73
CA PRO A 120 1.86 3.98 20.82
C PRO A 120 2.03 5.50 21.00
N LYS A 121 3.14 5.91 21.62
CA LYS A 121 3.44 7.34 21.81
C LYS A 121 4.08 7.92 20.56
N ALA A 122 3.52 9.03 20.09
CA ALA A 122 4.12 9.86 19.05
C ALA A 122 5.39 10.56 19.56
N ALA A 123 6.36 10.75 18.66
CA ALA A 123 7.48 11.66 18.81
C ALA A 123 7.57 12.61 17.61
N GLY A 124 8.17 13.78 17.77
CA GLY A 124 8.23 14.82 16.74
C GLY A 124 7.20 15.93 16.93
N LYS A 125 7.13 16.85 15.97
CA LYS A 125 6.14 17.94 15.92
C LYS A 125 4.95 17.51 15.07
N ALA A 126 3.77 18.11 15.28
CA ALA A 126 2.61 17.89 14.40
C ALA A 126 2.94 18.22 12.94
N GLY A 127 2.49 17.37 12.02
CA GLY A 127 2.89 17.34 10.61
C GLY A 127 4.21 16.61 10.33
N GLU A 128 4.92 16.15 11.37
CA GLU A 128 6.22 15.44 11.29
C GLU A 128 6.32 14.35 12.37
N ARG A 129 5.18 13.89 12.94
CA ARG A 129 5.17 12.88 13.99
C ARG A 129 5.56 11.51 13.45
N ARG A 130 6.20 10.73 14.30
CA ARG A 130 6.54 9.32 14.08
C ARG A 130 6.19 8.48 15.30
N ALA A 131 5.87 7.21 15.08
CA ALA A 131 5.64 6.22 16.12
C ALA A 131 6.18 4.86 15.67
N TRP A 132 6.68 4.06 16.60
CA TRP A 132 7.27 2.74 16.31
C TRP A 132 6.53 1.66 17.07
N VAL A 133 6.23 0.57 16.37
CA VAL A 133 5.45 -0.56 16.88
C VAL A 133 6.04 -1.86 16.36
N THR A 134 5.64 -2.99 16.94
CA THR A 134 5.83 -4.30 16.32
C THR A 134 4.51 -4.84 15.79
N ASP A 135 4.53 -5.44 14.60
CA ASP A 135 3.40 -6.22 14.10
C ASP A 135 3.22 -7.54 14.89
N PRO A 136 2.12 -8.30 14.70
CA PRO A 136 1.85 -9.54 15.44
C PRO A 136 2.89 -10.67 15.27
N GLU A 137 3.81 -10.56 14.30
CA GLU A 137 4.88 -11.53 14.05
C GLU A 137 6.26 -11.00 14.51
N GLY A 138 6.31 -9.81 15.12
CA GLY A 138 7.52 -9.22 15.69
C GLY A 138 8.41 -8.48 14.70
N ASN A 139 7.88 -8.00 13.57
CA ASN A 139 8.60 -7.06 12.69
C ASN A 139 8.34 -5.63 13.13
N TRP A 140 9.35 -4.76 13.02
CA TRP A 140 9.18 -3.36 13.35
C TRP A 140 8.45 -2.63 12.23
N VAL A 141 7.51 -1.77 12.64
CA VAL A 141 6.81 -0.85 11.76
C VAL A 141 6.98 0.56 12.30
N GLU A 142 7.52 1.44 11.47
CA GLU A 142 7.49 2.88 11.69
C GLU A 142 6.24 3.47 11.02
N ILE A 143 5.51 4.28 11.76
CA ILE A 143 4.34 5.02 11.31
C ILE A 143 4.78 6.46 11.15
N LEU A 144 4.58 7.05 9.97
CA LEU A 144 4.99 8.41 9.66
C LEU A 144 3.76 9.28 9.35
N GLU A 145 3.66 10.44 10.01
CA GLU A 145 2.61 11.44 9.71
C GLU A 145 2.85 12.16 8.38
N ARG A 146 4.11 12.16 7.90
CA ARG A 146 4.52 12.81 6.65
C ARG A 146 5.14 11.77 5.73
N ASP A 147 4.75 11.75 4.47
CA ASP A 147 5.40 10.92 3.46
C ASP A 147 6.84 11.42 3.25
N PRO A 148 7.87 10.63 3.61
CA PRO A 148 9.26 11.06 3.50
C PRO A 148 9.72 11.13 2.03
N LEU A 149 9.07 10.40 1.13
CA LEU A 149 9.42 10.43 -0.29
C LEU A 149 9.00 11.74 -0.94
N GLY A 150 7.88 12.34 -0.50
CA GLY A 150 7.43 13.66 -0.92
C GLY A 150 8.31 14.83 -0.46
N LEU A 151 9.43 14.55 0.23
CA LEU A 151 10.45 15.53 0.63
C LEU A 151 11.67 15.52 -0.30
N ILE A 152 11.72 14.59 -1.26
CA ILE A 152 12.84 14.39 -2.17
C ILE A 152 12.42 14.86 -3.56
N GLU A 153 13.22 15.73 -4.17
CA GLU A 153 12.94 16.28 -5.49
C GLU A 153 12.93 15.18 -6.57
N GLY A 154 11.93 15.21 -7.44
CA GLY A 154 11.78 14.27 -8.57
C GLY A 154 11.26 12.88 -8.21
N ALA A 155 10.85 12.62 -6.96
CA ALA A 155 10.29 11.33 -6.57
C ALA A 155 8.79 11.18 -6.94
N ASP A 156 8.32 9.94 -7.13
CA ASP A 156 6.95 9.63 -7.55
C ASP A 156 5.98 9.56 -6.35
N THR A 157 5.07 10.53 -6.31
CA THR A 157 3.96 10.60 -5.34
C THR A 157 2.58 10.50 -6.00
N ASP A 158 2.49 10.06 -7.26
CA ASP A 158 1.21 9.89 -7.96
C ASP A 158 0.45 8.66 -7.43
N PHE A 159 -0.62 8.92 -6.68
CA PHE A 159 -1.47 7.87 -6.11
C PHE A 159 -2.62 7.48 -7.04
N VAL A 160 -2.63 6.22 -7.50
CA VAL A 160 -3.73 5.64 -8.29
C VAL A 160 -4.94 5.19 -7.44
N ARG A 161 -4.77 5.18 -6.12
CA ARG A 161 -5.81 4.88 -5.12
C ARG A 161 -5.74 5.88 -3.96
N PRO A 162 -6.05 7.19 -4.19
CA PRO A 162 -5.99 8.22 -3.16
C PRO A 162 -6.77 7.84 -1.89
N GLU A 163 -7.85 7.06 -2.03
CA GLU A 163 -8.71 6.51 -0.96
C GLU A 163 -8.05 5.54 0.05
N VAL A 164 -6.71 5.53 0.20
CA VAL A 164 -5.86 4.58 0.96
C VAL A 164 -6.42 4.12 2.34
N PRO A 165 -6.08 4.75 3.50
CA PRO A 165 -5.40 6.03 3.70
C PRO A 165 -3.92 5.89 4.14
N ALA A 166 -3.17 4.97 3.53
CA ALA A 166 -1.75 4.72 3.86
C ALA A 166 -0.90 4.36 2.64
N VAL A 167 0.41 4.62 2.72
CA VAL A 167 1.40 4.26 1.71
C VAL A 167 2.67 3.70 2.37
N VAL A 168 3.15 2.57 1.86
CA VAL A 168 4.37 1.92 2.34
C VAL A 168 5.57 2.55 1.62
N ARG A 169 6.51 3.12 2.38
CA ARG A 169 7.53 4.01 1.83
C ARG A 169 8.96 3.66 2.13
N THR A 170 9.25 3.02 3.27
CA THR A 170 10.64 2.81 3.67
C THR A 170 10.91 1.38 4.10
N MET A 171 12.13 0.93 3.89
CA MET A 171 12.67 -0.29 4.47
C MET A 171 14.05 0.02 5.06
N ARG A 172 14.25 -0.30 6.33
CA ARG A 172 15.55 -0.20 7.00
C ARG A 172 16.23 -1.57 7.01
N VAL A 173 17.46 -1.63 6.50
CA VAL A 173 18.23 -2.86 6.32
C VAL A 173 19.55 -2.73 7.08
N SER A 174 19.76 -3.59 8.06
CA SER A 174 21.02 -3.65 8.79
C SER A 174 21.97 -4.57 8.03
N VAL A 175 23.08 -4.04 7.55
CA VAL A 175 24.03 -4.69 6.64
C VAL A 175 25.40 -4.89 7.31
N PRO A 176 26.14 -5.96 6.96
CA PRO A 176 27.45 -6.23 7.58
C PRO A 176 28.56 -5.31 7.06
N ASN A 177 28.35 -4.64 5.92
CA ASN A 177 29.25 -3.67 5.33
C ASN A 177 28.51 -2.74 4.36
N LEU A 178 28.67 -1.42 4.50
CA LEU A 178 27.90 -0.42 3.76
C LEU A 178 28.36 -0.24 2.30
N GLU A 179 29.67 -0.36 2.01
CA GLU A 179 30.19 -0.26 0.63
C GLU A 179 29.71 -1.43 -0.24
N GLU A 180 29.67 -2.62 0.33
CA GLU A 180 29.20 -3.83 -0.34
C GLU A 180 27.68 -3.84 -0.52
N ALA A 181 26.94 -3.32 0.47
CA ALA A 181 25.51 -3.07 0.30
C ALA A 181 25.23 -2.00 -0.76
N ARG A 182 26.04 -0.93 -0.83
CA ARG A 182 25.97 0.06 -1.92
C ARG A 182 26.17 -0.63 -3.28
N ALA A 183 27.15 -1.52 -3.41
CA ALA A 183 27.35 -2.28 -4.65
C ALA A 183 26.14 -3.16 -5.02
N THR A 184 25.50 -3.81 -4.05
CA THR A 184 24.25 -4.57 -4.24
C THR A 184 23.11 -3.65 -4.73
N TYR A 185 22.78 -2.60 -3.98
CA TYR A 185 21.54 -1.85 -4.21
C TYR A 185 21.67 -0.71 -5.23
N VAL A 186 22.82 -0.06 -5.33
CA VAL A 186 23.08 0.99 -6.33
C VAL A 186 23.61 0.39 -7.62
N ASP A 187 24.74 -0.31 -7.55
CA ASP A 187 25.43 -0.73 -8.77
C ASP A 187 24.73 -1.92 -9.45
N ALA A 188 24.27 -2.92 -8.69
CA ALA A 188 23.57 -4.08 -9.27
C ALA A 188 22.07 -3.81 -9.50
N MET A 189 21.32 -3.37 -8.47
CA MET A 189 19.86 -3.14 -8.60
C MET A 189 19.49 -1.81 -9.26
N GLY A 190 20.37 -0.79 -9.28
CA GLY A 190 20.10 0.49 -9.94
C GLY A 190 19.29 1.52 -9.13
N LEU A 191 19.18 1.36 -7.81
CA LEU A 191 18.64 2.40 -6.92
C LEU A 191 19.55 3.64 -6.94
N GLN A 192 18.98 4.82 -6.77
CA GLN A 192 19.73 6.08 -6.72
C GLN A 192 20.12 6.43 -5.29
N ILE A 193 21.31 7.00 -5.09
CA ILE A 193 21.72 7.54 -3.79
C ILE A 193 20.95 8.85 -3.52
N VAL A 194 20.57 9.08 -2.26
CA VAL A 194 19.95 10.33 -1.81
C VAL A 194 20.97 11.08 -0.96
N GLU A 195 21.54 12.17 -1.49
CA GLU A 195 22.63 12.91 -0.84
C GLU A 195 22.11 13.99 0.13
N ASP A 196 21.11 14.77 -0.28
CA ASP A 196 20.62 15.97 0.46
C ASP A 196 19.48 15.68 1.46
N PHE A 197 19.17 14.42 1.76
CA PHE A 197 18.09 14.06 2.69
C PHE A 197 18.46 12.84 3.56
N GLN A 198 18.25 13.01 4.88
CA GLN A 198 18.48 11.96 5.88
C GLN A 198 17.14 11.53 6.49
N LEU A 199 16.79 10.25 6.34
CA LEU A 199 15.55 9.69 6.89
C LEU A 199 15.59 9.54 8.42
N HIS A 200 16.71 9.03 8.96
CA HIS A 200 16.94 8.87 10.39
C HIS A 200 18.24 9.51 10.83
N SER A 201 18.18 10.25 11.94
CA SER A 201 19.34 10.83 12.60
C SER A 201 19.87 9.90 13.71
N PRO A 202 21.17 9.93 14.08
CA PRO A 202 21.70 9.08 15.15
C PRO A 202 20.95 9.18 16.51
N PRO A 203 20.38 10.34 16.91
CA PRO A 203 19.50 10.42 18.09
C PRO A 203 18.17 9.67 18.00
N ASP A 204 17.76 9.18 16.82
CA ASP A 204 16.51 8.44 16.63
C ASP A 204 16.62 6.96 17.05
N GLU A 205 17.83 6.40 17.08
CA GLU A 205 18.10 4.99 17.47
C GLU A 205 17.48 4.58 18.81
N LYS A 206 17.31 5.54 19.73
CA LYS A 206 16.64 5.35 21.02
C LYS A 206 15.18 4.90 20.87
N TYR A 207 14.48 5.24 19.79
CA TYR A 207 13.04 5.01 19.62
C TYR A 207 12.72 3.53 19.37
N TRP A 208 13.65 2.80 18.75
CA TRP A 208 13.60 1.34 18.58
C TRP A 208 14.56 0.60 19.52
N GLY A 209 14.89 1.21 20.67
CA GLY A 209 15.59 0.54 21.76
C GLY A 209 17.11 0.46 21.67
N LEU A 210 17.74 1.26 20.79
CA LEU A 210 19.20 1.30 20.60
C LEU A 210 19.83 2.65 21.03
N PRO A 211 19.61 3.13 22.27
CA PRO A 211 20.17 4.40 22.71
C PRO A 211 21.70 4.37 22.69
N ARG A 212 22.31 5.39 22.07
CA ARG A 212 23.77 5.52 21.86
C ARG A 212 24.36 4.53 20.84
N ALA A 213 23.55 3.95 19.95
CA ALA A 213 24.10 3.21 18.84
C ALA A 213 25.04 4.09 18.00
N LYS A 214 26.05 3.45 17.43
CA LYS A 214 26.94 4.00 16.43
C LYS A 214 26.72 3.23 15.14
N ALA A 215 26.35 3.93 14.09
CA ALA A 215 26.13 3.37 12.79
C ALA A 215 26.47 4.40 11.71
N ASN A 216 26.84 3.91 10.54
CA ASN A 216 26.83 4.68 9.30
C ASN A 216 25.61 4.24 8.49
N SER A 217 24.89 5.17 7.88
CA SER A 217 23.79 4.84 6.98
C SER A 217 23.96 5.47 5.59
N LEU A 218 23.38 4.79 4.61
CA LEU A 218 23.24 5.25 3.24
C LEU A 218 21.76 5.15 2.86
N LEU A 219 21.16 6.28 2.51
CA LEU A 219 19.81 6.30 1.95
C LEU A 219 19.89 6.15 0.44
N VAL A 220 19.16 5.16 -0.09
CA VAL A 220 18.96 4.99 -1.53
C VAL A 220 17.46 4.95 -1.84
N ARG A 221 17.08 5.25 -3.08
CA ARG A 221 15.69 5.32 -3.51
C ARG A 221 15.43 4.61 -4.83
N GLY A 222 14.22 4.07 -4.94
CA GLY A 222 13.57 3.84 -6.22
C GLY A 222 12.75 5.07 -6.66
N ALA A 223 11.86 4.87 -7.62
CA ALA A 223 10.86 5.88 -7.98
C ALA A 223 9.89 6.16 -6.83
N ASN A 224 9.47 5.09 -6.14
CA ASN A 224 8.29 5.06 -5.28
C ASN A 224 8.60 4.70 -3.81
N PHE A 225 9.86 4.43 -3.46
CA PHE A 225 10.24 3.77 -2.21
C PHE A 225 11.68 4.10 -1.78
N LEU A 226 11.93 4.14 -0.47
CA LEU A 226 13.22 4.42 0.16
C LEU A 226 13.80 3.17 0.84
N LEU A 227 15.10 2.98 0.71
CA LEU A 227 15.84 1.91 1.36
C LEU A 227 16.99 2.53 2.15
N GLU A 228 16.94 2.40 3.48
CA GLU A 228 18.00 2.88 4.36
C GLU A 228 18.90 1.70 4.73
N LEU A 229 20.12 1.70 4.19
CA LEU A 229 21.15 0.72 4.46
C LEU A 229 21.96 1.18 5.66
N VAL A 230 22.18 0.33 6.66
CA VAL A 230 22.78 0.72 7.94
C VAL A 230 23.83 -0.28 8.40
N GLU A 231 25.08 0.17 8.53
CA GLU A 231 26.18 -0.61 9.12
C GLU A 231 26.38 -0.16 10.58
N TYR A 232 26.10 -1.05 11.53
CA TYR A 232 26.21 -0.80 12.96
C TYR A 232 27.59 -1.20 13.51
N GLU A 233 28.34 -0.23 14.05
CA GLU A 233 29.56 -0.47 14.85
C GLU A 233 29.18 -0.93 16.27
N SER A 234 28.15 -0.31 16.86
CA SER A 234 27.73 -0.59 18.23
C SER A 234 26.22 -0.35 18.40
N PRO A 235 25.47 -1.23 19.08
CA PRO A 235 25.91 -2.56 19.51
C PRO A 235 26.21 -3.45 18.30
N VAL A 236 27.12 -4.43 18.46
CA VAL A 236 27.48 -5.35 17.38
C VAL A 236 26.22 -6.13 16.91
N PRO A 237 25.90 -6.14 15.61
CA PRO A 237 24.79 -6.92 15.04
C PRO A 237 24.86 -8.40 15.36
N GLY A 238 23.70 -9.00 15.64
CA GLY A 238 23.53 -10.45 15.51
C GLY A 238 23.55 -10.83 14.04
N ALA A 239 24.32 -11.85 13.66
CA ALA A 239 24.26 -12.43 12.34
C ALA A 239 22.99 -13.30 12.18
N TRP A 240 22.61 -13.60 10.93
CA TRP A 240 21.61 -14.64 10.67
C TRP A 240 22.02 -15.99 11.26
N PRO A 241 21.05 -16.85 11.67
CA PRO A 241 21.33 -18.22 12.06
C PRO A 241 22.11 -18.99 10.98
N GLN A 242 22.99 -19.91 11.37
CA GLN A 242 23.81 -20.70 10.42
C GLN A 242 22.96 -21.49 9.40
N ALA A 243 21.72 -21.84 9.77
CA ALA A 243 20.76 -22.54 8.92
C ALA A 243 19.60 -21.62 8.46
N TYR A 244 19.85 -20.31 8.34
CA TYR A 244 18.85 -19.33 7.89
C TYR A 244 18.24 -19.70 6.53
N SER A 245 16.94 -19.49 6.43
CA SER A 245 16.14 -19.68 5.22
C SER A 245 15.21 -18.49 5.03
N LEU A 246 14.90 -18.15 3.78
CA LEU A 246 13.85 -17.18 3.47
C LEU A 246 12.47 -17.59 4.01
N ALA A 247 12.26 -18.88 4.33
CA ALA A 247 11.06 -19.37 5.00
C ALA A 247 10.98 -18.99 6.51
N ASP A 248 12.08 -18.55 7.12
CA ASP A 248 12.15 -18.23 8.56
C ASP A 248 11.39 -16.93 8.87
N GLN A 249 10.85 -16.84 10.08
CA GLN A 249 9.93 -15.77 10.47
C GLN A 249 10.60 -14.38 10.43
N GLY A 250 10.03 -13.46 9.65
CA GLY A 250 10.54 -12.10 9.52
C GLY A 250 10.10 -11.37 8.24
N ILE A 251 10.75 -10.25 7.95
CA ILE A 251 10.72 -9.61 6.63
C ILE A 251 11.68 -10.38 5.73
N MET A 252 11.18 -10.96 4.64
CA MET A 252 11.90 -11.89 3.78
C MET A 252 12.81 -11.15 2.79
N ASN A 253 12.23 -10.24 2.00
CA ASN A 253 12.95 -9.42 1.02
C ASN A 253 12.13 -8.21 0.54
N ILE A 254 12.75 -7.41 -0.32
CA ILE A 254 12.09 -6.48 -1.23
C ILE A 254 12.10 -7.05 -2.66
N ALA A 255 11.21 -6.55 -3.52
CA ALA A 255 11.17 -6.89 -4.94
C ALA A 255 11.32 -5.66 -5.85
N MET A 256 12.18 -5.78 -6.84
CA MET A 256 12.34 -4.83 -7.95
C MET A 256 11.31 -5.15 -9.05
N GLY A 257 10.50 -4.15 -9.42
CA GLY A 257 9.38 -4.27 -10.33
C GLY A 257 9.65 -3.70 -11.72
N TYR A 258 9.45 -4.51 -12.76
CA TYR A 258 9.71 -4.15 -14.15
C TYR A 258 8.42 -4.06 -14.97
N ARG A 259 8.26 -2.99 -15.75
CA ARG A 259 7.03 -2.74 -16.53
C ARG A 259 6.98 -3.52 -17.85
N SER A 260 8.13 -3.93 -18.39
CA SER A 260 8.22 -4.83 -19.55
C SER A 260 9.19 -6.00 -19.33
N PRO A 261 9.08 -7.10 -20.09
CA PRO A 261 10.06 -8.19 -20.09
C PRO A 261 11.46 -7.73 -20.56
N GLY A 262 11.52 -6.69 -21.39
CA GLY A 262 12.78 -6.12 -21.90
C GLY A 262 13.57 -5.40 -20.80
N ASP A 263 12.88 -4.65 -19.94
CA ASP A 263 13.49 -3.98 -18.79
C ASP A 263 13.96 -5.00 -17.76
N TYR A 264 13.11 -6.01 -17.49
CA TYR A 264 13.46 -7.16 -16.64
C TYR A 264 14.75 -7.84 -17.12
N ALA A 265 14.83 -8.20 -18.41
CA ALA A 265 15.98 -8.92 -18.95
C ALA A 265 17.28 -8.10 -18.86
N GLN A 266 17.21 -6.78 -19.12
CA GLN A 266 18.34 -5.86 -18.97
C GLN A 266 18.79 -5.74 -17.52
N ALA A 267 17.84 -5.52 -16.59
CA ALA A 267 18.14 -5.41 -15.17
C ALA A 267 18.68 -6.72 -14.60
N TYR A 268 18.16 -7.87 -15.01
CA TYR A 268 18.66 -9.19 -14.60
C TYR A 268 20.08 -9.46 -15.11
N ALA A 269 20.38 -9.09 -16.37
CA ALA A 269 21.73 -9.17 -16.92
C ALA A 269 22.70 -8.23 -16.18
N LYS A 270 22.26 -7.00 -15.83
CA LYS A 270 23.04 -6.06 -15.01
C LYS A 270 23.31 -6.63 -13.61
N ALA A 271 22.27 -7.07 -12.90
CA ALA A 271 22.37 -7.62 -11.55
C ALA A 271 23.35 -8.80 -11.47
N THR A 272 23.20 -9.77 -12.39
CA THR A 272 24.06 -10.95 -12.44
C THR A 272 25.49 -10.62 -12.90
N GLY A 273 25.67 -9.64 -13.79
CA GLY A 273 26.97 -9.07 -14.17
C GLY A 273 27.71 -8.39 -13.00
N HIS A 274 26.97 -7.79 -12.07
CA HIS A 274 27.49 -7.24 -10.81
C HIS A 274 27.62 -8.29 -9.68
N GLY A 275 27.48 -9.58 -9.98
CA GLY A 275 27.77 -10.68 -9.06
C GLY A 275 26.58 -11.18 -8.23
N MET A 276 25.37 -10.65 -8.42
CA MET A 276 24.16 -11.18 -7.79
C MET A 276 23.88 -12.60 -8.29
N ARG A 277 23.64 -13.54 -7.37
CA ARG A 277 23.51 -14.97 -7.67
C ARG A 277 22.05 -15.38 -7.75
N PRO A 278 21.52 -15.77 -8.93
CA PRO A 278 20.15 -16.26 -9.05
C PRO A 278 20.01 -17.64 -8.41
N ASN A 279 18.86 -17.90 -7.79
CA ASN A 279 18.55 -19.22 -7.21
C ASN A 279 18.39 -20.34 -8.26
N GLY A 280 18.12 -19.96 -9.52
CA GLY A 280 17.94 -20.92 -10.60
C GLY A 280 17.85 -20.27 -11.97
N LYS A 281 17.24 -20.97 -12.92
CA LYS A 281 16.90 -20.40 -14.23
C LYS A 281 15.59 -19.61 -14.12
N VAL A 282 15.60 -18.38 -14.66
CA VAL A 282 14.43 -17.49 -14.71
C VAL A 282 13.21 -18.25 -15.23
N ILE A 283 12.07 -18.08 -14.56
CA ILE A 283 10.80 -18.58 -15.08
C ILE A 283 10.22 -17.49 -16.00
N ASN A 284 10.40 -17.66 -17.31
CA ASN A 284 9.65 -16.93 -18.34
C ASN A 284 8.32 -17.66 -18.55
N ALA A 285 7.23 -17.16 -17.96
CA ALA A 285 5.90 -17.75 -18.11
C ALA A 285 5.05 -17.05 -19.19
N GLY A 286 5.58 -16.02 -19.87
CA GLY A 286 4.84 -15.14 -20.79
C GLY A 286 3.79 -14.23 -20.11
N ILE A 287 3.45 -14.55 -18.87
CA ILE A 287 2.51 -13.85 -17.98
C ILE A 287 3.29 -13.06 -16.92
N PHE A 288 4.41 -13.62 -16.46
CA PHE A 288 5.35 -13.02 -15.53
C PHE A 288 6.77 -13.55 -15.80
N ASP A 289 7.76 -12.75 -15.45
CA ASP A 289 9.17 -13.12 -15.36
C ASP A 289 9.62 -12.91 -13.92
N VAL A 290 10.11 -13.97 -13.28
CA VAL A 290 10.47 -13.92 -11.84
C VAL A 290 11.74 -14.73 -11.54
N MET A 291 12.60 -14.15 -10.70
CA MET A 291 13.76 -14.80 -10.10
C MET A 291 14.19 -14.04 -8.85
N TYR A 292 14.63 -14.76 -7.81
CA TYR A 292 15.29 -14.13 -6.67
C TYR A 292 16.80 -14.21 -6.91
N VAL A 293 17.47 -13.10 -6.67
CA VAL A 293 18.92 -12.97 -6.79
C VAL A 293 19.49 -12.57 -5.43
N ASN A 294 20.60 -13.18 -5.05
CA ASN A 294 21.20 -13.02 -3.72
C ASN A 294 22.55 -12.31 -3.84
N ASP A 295 22.84 -11.39 -2.93
CA ASP A 295 24.18 -10.84 -2.82
C ASP A 295 25.17 -11.84 -2.18
N LYS A 296 26.41 -11.40 -1.94
CA LYS A 296 27.45 -12.26 -1.37
C LYS A 296 27.29 -12.54 0.14
N HIS A 297 26.44 -11.78 0.84
CA HIS A 297 26.11 -11.98 2.26
C HIS A 297 24.85 -12.83 2.45
N GLY A 298 24.05 -13.00 1.40
CA GLY A 298 22.80 -13.76 1.41
C GLY A 298 21.54 -12.89 1.41
N PHE A 299 21.65 -11.57 1.22
CA PHE A 299 20.47 -10.73 1.01
C PHE A 299 19.81 -11.08 -0.32
N SER A 300 18.62 -11.66 -0.23
CA SER A 300 17.74 -11.93 -1.36
C SER A 300 17.05 -10.64 -1.79
N VAL A 301 17.01 -10.39 -3.09
CA VAL A 301 16.16 -9.39 -3.75
C VAL A 301 15.35 -10.12 -4.83
N GLU A 302 14.04 -9.98 -4.80
CA GLU A 302 13.19 -10.49 -5.89
C GLU A 302 13.27 -9.55 -7.11
N MET A 303 13.27 -10.13 -8.31
CA MET A 303 13.10 -9.40 -9.56
C MET A 303 11.80 -9.89 -10.19
N LEU A 304 10.87 -8.98 -10.52
CA LEU A 304 9.53 -9.31 -11.00
C LEU A 304 9.06 -8.41 -12.14
N HIS A 305 8.75 -9.02 -13.28
CA HIS A 305 7.80 -8.47 -14.25
C HIS A 305 6.47 -9.22 -14.13
N ALA A 306 5.37 -8.53 -13.86
CA ALA A 306 4.03 -9.10 -13.92
C ALA A 306 3.14 -8.33 -14.90
N SER A 307 2.68 -9.01 -15.95
CA SER A 307 1.83 -8.42 -16.99
C SER A 307 0.52 -7.89 -16.42
N ARG A 308 0.15 -6.65 -16.81
CA ARG A 308 -1.03 -5.94 -16.28
C ARG A 308 -2.34 -6.70 -16.45
N SER A 309 -2.45 -7.51 -17.50
CA SER A 309 -3.60 -8.40 -17.75
C SER A 309 -3.82 -9.47 -16.66
N PHE A 310 -2.82 -9.73 -15.82
CA PHE A 310 -2.82 -10.80 -14.82
C PHE A 310 -2.65 -10.30 -13.37
N TRP A 311 -2.66 -8.98 -13.14
CA TRP A 311 -2.57 -8.39 -11.80
C TRP A 311 -3.64 -8.89 -10.80
N SER A 312 -4.79 -9.39 -11.29
CA SER A 312 -5.81 -10.04 -10.44
C SER A 312 -5.44 -11.43 -9.92
N ILE A 313 -4.37 -12.05 -10.43
CA ILE A 313 -3.83 -13.33 -9.95
C ILE A 313 -2.44 -13.21 -9.33
N THR A 314 -1.71 -12.11 -9.56
CA THR A 314 -0.35 -11.87 -9.02
C THR A 314 -0.29 -10.90 -7.83
N GLY A 315 -1.44 -10.39 -7.36
CA GLY A 315 -1.51 -9.59 -6.13
C GLY A 315 -1.65 -8.07 -6.30
N PHE A 316 -1.50 -7.51 -7.51
CA PHE A 316 -1.52 -6.05 -7.72
C PHE A 316 -2.93 -5.43 -7.88
N ASN A 317 -4.00 -6.22 -7.95
CA ASN A 317 -5.38 -5.71 -8.00
C ASN A 317 -6.18 -6.08 -6.73
N PRO A 318 -7.14 -5.24 -6.29
CA PRO A 318 -8.06 -5.57 -5.20
C PRO A 318 -8.79 -6.90 -5.41
N ALA A 319 -8.96 -7.68 -4.33
CA ALA A 319 -9.73 -8.93 -4.31
C ALA A 319 -11.06 -8.82 -3.54
N GLU A 320 -11.24 -7.74 -2.78
CA GLU A 320 -12.51 -7.40 -2.12
C GLU A 320 -13.46 -6.64 -3.05
N GLY A 321 -14.62 -6.22 -2.51
CA GLY A 321 -15.55 -5.38 -3.24
C GLY A 321 -14.95 -4.00 -3.45
N TYR A 322 -14.25 -3.82 -4.57
CA TYR A 322 -13.58 -2.57 -4.92
C TYR A 322 -14.12 -2.05 -6.24
N VAL A 323 -14.70 -0.85 -6.21
CA VAL A 323 -15.37 -0.24 -7.35
C VAL A 323 -14.86 1.17 -7.53
N VAL A 324 -14.28 1.45 -8.70
CA VAL A 324 -13.95 2.81 -9.10
C VAL A 324 -14.72 3.13 -10.38
N ASN A 325 -15.31 4.32 -10.41
CA ASN A 325 -15.73 4.97 -11.65
C ASN A 325 -15.21 6.40 -11.65
N GLU A 326 -14.68 6.82 -12.80
CA GLU A 326 -14.20 8.17 -13.04
C GLU A 326 -14.96 8.77 -14.22
N ILE A 327 -15.21 10.07 -14.16
CA ILE A 327 -15.81 10.82 -15.25
C ILE A 327 -15.28 12.25 -15.27
N GLU A 328 -15.10 12.80 -16.46
CA GLU A 328 -14.85 14.23 -16.67
C GLU A 328 -16.17 14.92 -17.01
N ILE A 329 -16.43 16.08 -16.38
CA ILE A 329 -17.63 16.90 -16.53
C ILE A 329 -17.20 18.29 -16.97
N ASN A 330 -17.74 18.78 -18.08
CA ASN A 330 -17.52 20.14 -18.59
C ASN A 330 -18.37 21.17 -17.82
N ALA A 331 -18.05 21.33 -16.54
CA ALA A 331 -18.60 22.32 -15.62
C ALA A 331 -17.57 22.65 -14.52
N PRO A 332 -17.62 23.85 -13.89
CA PRO A 332 -16.70 24.23 -12.81
C PRO A 332 -16.81 23.34 -11.56
N ALA A 333 -15.70 23.10 -10.87
CA ALA A 333 -15.63 22.16 -9.76
C ALA A 333 -16.59 22.52 -8.61
N ALA A 334 -16.68 23.80 -8.25
CA ALA A 334 -17.62 24.28 -7.22
C ALA A 334 -19.08 23.91 -7.51
N LYS A 335 -19.51 23.92 -8.79
CA LYS A 335 -20.88 23.56 -9.19
C LYS A 335 -21.11 22.05 -9.23
N VAL A 336 -20.08 21.29 -9.56
CA VAL A 336 -20.11 19.82 -9.50
C VAL A 336 -20.12 19.34 -8.04
N TRP A 337 -19.31 19.97 -7.18
CA TRP A 337 -19.25 19.75 -5.74
C TRP A 337 -20.61 19.99 -5.07
N GLU A 338 -21.18 21.20 -5.22
CA GLU A 338 -22.53 21.56 -4.74
C GLU A 338 -23.59 20.51 -5.14
N ARG A 339 -23.43 19.89 -6.32
CA ARG A 339 -24.38 18.88 -6.81
C ARG A 339 -24.14 17.46 -6.31
N LEU A 340 -22.89 17.13 -5.96
CA LEU A 340 -22.49 15.86 -5.36
C LEU A 340 -22.86 15.82 -3.87
N THR A 341 -22.71 16.95 -3.16
CA THR A 341 -22.95 17.08 -1.73
C THR A 341 -24.39 17.37 -1.33
N ASP A 342 -25.27 17.69 -2.28
CA ASP A 342 -26.74 17.74 -2.12
C ASP A 342 -27.30 16.33 -1.83
N HIS A 343 -27.15 15.87 -0.59
CA HIS A 343 -27.55 14.51 -0.15
C HIS A 343 -29.06 14.29 -0.23
N ALA A 344 -29.87 15.34 -0.03
CA ALA A 344 -31.32 15.27 -0.17
C ALA A 344 -31.73 15.15 -1.65
N GLY A 345 -31.11 15.93 -2.53
CA GLY A 345 -31.38 15.91 -3.97
C GLY A 345 -30.65 14.81 -4.75
N VAL A 346 -29.93 13.89 -4.11
CA VAL A 346 -29.19 12.77 -4.75
C VAL A 346 -30.04 11.90 -5.69
N GLY A 347 -31.36 11.82 -5.46
CA GLY A 347 -32.33 11.13 -6.33
C GLY A 347 -32.53 11.76 -7.70
N ASN A 348 -32.01 12.97 -7.91
CA ASN A 348 -31.95 13.59 -9.22
C ASN A 348 -31.04 12.82 -10.20
N TRP A 349 -29.90 12.33 -9.73
CA TRP A 349 -28.87 11.77 -10.60
C TRP A 349 -28.53 10.30 -10.32
N THR A 350 -28.90 9.76 -9.15
CA THR A 350 -28.74 8.34 -8.84
C THR A 350 -30.02 7.51 -9.12
N ILE A 351 -30.15 6.34 -8.49
CA ILE A 351 -31.39 5.55 -8.39
C ILE A 351 -32.05 5.67 -7.00
N PHE A 352 -31.42 6.40 -6.06
CA PHE A 352 -31.80 6.46 -4.65
C PHE A 352 -32.45 7.80 -4.30
N GLN A 353 -33.59 7.79 -3.62
CA GLN A 353 -34.13 8.96 -2.91
C GLN A 353 -33.31 9.19 -1.64
N GLY A 354 -32.89 10.43 -1.37
CA GLY A 354 -32.09 10.77 -0.19
C GLY A 354 -32.85 11.63 0.81
N SER A 355 -32.57 11.44 2.10
CA SER A 355 -33.03 12.33 3.17
C SER A 355 -32.01 12.41 4.31
N ILE A 356 -31.80 13.60 4.86
CA ILE A 356 -30.93 13.81 6.02
C ILE A 356 -31.67 13.40 7.28
N LEU A 357 -31.12 12.45 8.03
CA LEU A 357 -31.62 12.00 9.35
C LEU A 357 -30.95 12.78 10.50
N ARG A 358 -29.68 13.17 10.34
CA ARG A 358 -28.92 14.01 11.27
C ARG A 358 -28.01 14.92 10.45
N ALA A 359 -28.04 16.22 10.73
CA ALA A 359 -27.11 17.19 10.15
C ALA A 359 -25.66 16.87 10.54
N GLY A 360 -24.72 17.20 9.64
CA GLY A 360 -23.29 17.27 9.94
C GLY A 360 -22.87 18.64 10.47
N GLU A 361 -21.55 18.82 10.60
CA GLU A 361 -20.91 20.10 10.89
C GLU A 361 -19.74 20.33 9.91
N PRO A 362 -19.45 21.60 9.53
CA PRO A 362 -20.23 22.81 9.83
C PRO A 362 -21.48 22.95 8.94
N ASP A 363 -21.53 22.29 7.78
CA ASP A 363 -22.72 22.22 6.92
C ASP A 363 -23.60 21.00 7.28
N ALA A 364 -24.91 21.10 7.02
CA ALA A 364 -25.85 20.01 7.26
C ALA A 364 -25.52 18.72 6.49
N ASN A 365 -24.83 18.82 5.33
CA ASN A 365 -24.34 17.70 4.53
C ASN A 365 -22.91 17.26 4.90
N GLY A 366 -22.23 18.02 5.75
CA GLY A 366 -20.82 17.88 6.11
C GLY A 366 -20.50 16.70 7.04
N LYS A 367 -19.34 16.76 7.68
CA LYS A 367 -18.82 15.68 8.54
C LYS A 367 -19.80 15.34 9.67
N GLY A 368 -20.06 14.05 9.88
CA GLY A 368 -21.04 13.56 10.85
C GLY A 368 -22.50 13.56 10.37
N CYS A 369 -22.80 14.06 9.16
CA CYS A 369 -24.13 13.96 8.55
C CYS A 369 -24.53 12.49 8.42
N ILE A 370 -25.74 12.13 8.89
CA ILE A 370 -26.35 10.82 8.66
C ILE A 370 -27.48 10.98 7.65
N ARG A 371 -27.44 10.22 6.55
CA ARG A 371 -28.45 10.20 5.49
C ARG A 371 -29.09 8.81 5.35
N GLU A 372 -30.38 8.78 5.04
CA GLU A 372 -31.07 7.60 4.50
C GLU A 372 -31.06 7.68 2.97
N LEU A 373 -30.67 6.60 2.31
CA LEU A 373 -30.84 6.42 0.87
C LEU A 373 -31.82 5.26 0.63
N SER A 374 -32.85 5.47 -0.18
CA SER A 374 -33.89 4.48 -0.46
C SER A 374 -34.14 4.26 -1.95
N ALA A 375 -34.34 3.00 -2.33
CA ALA A 375 -34.67 2.56 -3.69
C ALA A 375 -35.68 1.39 -3.60
N PRO A 376 -36.33 0.97 -4.70
CA PRO A 376 -37.26 -0.16 -4.66
C PRO A 376 -36.63 -1.42 -4.05
N GLY A 377 -37.12 -1.84 -2.87
CA GLY A 377 -36.63 -2.99 -2.12
C GLY A 377 -35.36 -2.78 -1.27
N ILE A 378 -34.77 -1.58 -1.23
CA ILE A 378 -33.55 -1.28 -0.47
C ILE A 378 -33.70 0.04 0.29
N ARG A 379 -33.27 0.06 1.56
CA ARG A 379 -33.13 1.27 2.37
C ARG A 379 -31.83 1.13 3.16
N ILE A 380 -30.93 2.10 3.02
CA ILE A 380 -29.64 2.14 3.69
C ILE A 380 -29.45 3.42 4.48
N THR A 381 -28.71 3.35 5.57
CA THR A 381 -28.26 4.53 6.33
C THR A 381 -26.76 4.66 6.18
N GLU A 382 -26.29 5.86 5.86
CA GLU A 382 -24.88 6.19 5.68
C GLU A 382 -24.51 7.40 6.53
N GLU A 383 -23.24 7.48 6.96
CA GLU A 383 -22.69 8.62 7.70
C GLU A 383 -21.46 9.18 6.98
N VAL A 384 -21.39 10.50 6.81
CA VAL A 384 -20.23 11.21 6.26
C VAL A 384 -19.12 11.23 7.32
N THR A 385 -17.98 10.61 7.03
CA THR A 385 -16.87 10.43 7.99
C THR A 385 -15.73 11.42 7.79
N GLU A 386 -15.49 11.86 6.56
CA GLU A 386 -14.41 12.78 6.17
C GLU A 386 -14.97 13.86 5.24
N TRP A 387 -14.36 15.04 5.25
CA TRP A 387 -14.82 16.22 4.52
C TRP A 387 -13.69 17.22 4.28
N GLU A 388 -13.40 17.48 3.02
CA GLU A 388 -12.47 18.49 2.51
C GLU A 388 -13.24 19.33 1.48
N GLU A 389 -13.56 20.57 1.83
CA GLU A 389 -14.52 21.40 1.10
C GLU A 389 -14.07 21.67 -0.35
N GLY A 390 -14.87 21.22 -1.31
CA GLY A 390 -14.60 21.36 -2.74
C GLY A 390 -13.81 20.20 -3.37
N GLU A 391 -13.20 19.33 -2.56
CA GLU A 391 -12.18 18.38 -3.02
C GLU A 391 -12.52 16.92 -2.70
N HIS A 392 -12.89 16.57 -1.45
CA HIS A 392 -13.15 15.17 -1.05
C HIS A 392 -14.21 15.04 0.03
N TYR A 393 -15.02 13.98 -0.04
CA TYR A 393 -15.68 13.47 1.15
C TYR A 393 -15.76 11.94 1.15
N ALA A 394 -15.69 11.36 2.35
CA ALA A 394 -15.90 9.93 2.58
C ALA A 394 -17.18 9.68 3.37
N TYR A 395 -17.82 8.55 3.13
CA TYR A 395 -19.01 8.10 3.84
C TYR A 395 -19.00 6.60 4.10
N GLN A 396 -19.55 6.18 5.25
CA GLN A 396 -19.62 4.78 5.66
C GLN A 396 -21.05 4.30 5.85
N LEU A 397 -21.34 3.08 5.40
CA LEU A 397 -22.62 2.42 5.62
C LEU A 397 -22.79 2.06 7.11
N ARG A 398 -23.86 2.54 7.72
CA ARG A 398 -24.27 2.18 9.09
C ARG A 398 -25.23 0.98 9.12
N SER A 399 -26.16 0.88 8.17
CA SER A 399 -27.14 -0.20 8.14
C SER A 399 -27.82 -0.36 6.76
N GLY A 400 -28.55 -1.47 6.58
CA GLY A 400 -29.54 -1.64 5.50
C GLY A 400 -29.09 -2.39 4.24
N ALA A 401 -27.79 -2.70 4.10
CA ALA A 401 -27.27 -3.55 3.02
C ALA A 401 -26.36 -4.68 3.57
N PRO A 402 -26.26 -5.83 2.87
CA PRO A 402 -25.50 -7.00 3.33
C PRO A 402 -23.98 -6.85 3.09
N PHE A 403 -23.41 -5.74 3.54
CA PHE A 403 -22.00 -5.40 3.44
C PHE A 403 -21.38 -5.18 4.82
N ARG A 404 -20.08 -5.42 4.95
CA ARG A 404 -19.24 -4.96 6.05
C ARG A 404 -18.25 -3.95 5.49
N ARG A 405 -17.83 -3.00 6.34
CA ARG A 405 -16.77 -2.02 6.03
C ARG A 405 -17.00 -1.32 4.68
N HIS A 406 -18.27 -1.01 4.38
CA HIS A 406 -18.61 -0.30 3.16
C HIS A 406 -18.30 1.18 3.35
N GLN A 407 -17.23 1.64 2.71
CA GLN A 407 -16.86 3.04 2.59
C GLN A 407 -16.95 3.47 1.12
N GLY A 408 -17.52 4.65 0.88
CA GLY A 408 -17.41 5.33 -0.40
C GLY A 408 -16.66 6.65 -0.23
N ASP A 409 -15.83 6.96 -1.21
CA ASP A 409 -14.97 8.13 -1.31
C ASP A 409 -15.27 8.83 -2.63
N ILE A 410 -15.56 10.13 -2.58
CA ILE A 410 -15.78 10.97 -3.76
C ILE A 410 -14.72 12.06 -3.77
N TYR A 411 -13.95 12.11 -4.86
CA TYR A 411 -12.97 13.15 -5.13
C TYR A 411 -13.41 14.00 -6.31
N VAL A 412 -13.13 15.29 -6.22
CA VAL A 412 -13.39 16.33 -7.21
C VAL A 412 -12.09 17.09 -7.45
N ARG A 413 -11.66 17.19 -8.71
CA ARG A 413 -10.47 17.95 -9.11
C ARG A 413 -10.75 18.73 -10.37
N GLU A 414 -10.46 20.04 -10.36
CA GLU A 414 -10.52 20.86 -11.57
C GLU A 414 -9.25 20.67 -12.42
N ASP A 415 -9.42 20.64 -13.74
CA ASP A 415 -8.35 20.50 -14.74
C ASP A 415 -8.82 21.17 -16.04
N ASP A 416 -8.09 22.19 -16.51
CA ASP A 416 -8.43 23.03 -17.68
C ASP A 416 -9.91 23.48 -17.76
N GLY A 417 -10.49 23.90 -16.62
CA GLY A 417 -11.89 24.35 -16.51
C GLY A 417 -12.94 23.25 -16.62
N ARG A 418 -12.51 21.98 -16.59
CA ARG A 418 -13.36 20.79 -16.46
C ARG A 418 -13.15 20.15 -15.09
N THR A 419 -14.14 19.39 -14.65
CA THR A 419 -14.08 18.70 -13.37
C THR A 419 -13.94 17.19 -13.57
N LYS A 420 -12.86 16.61 -13.04
CA LYS A 420 -12.69 15.17 -12.88
C LYS A 420 -13.34 14.74 -11.57
N VAL A 421 -14.29 13.81 -11.65
CA VAL A 421 -14.95 13.19 -10.49
C VAL A 421 -14.53 11.73 -10.43
N ARG A 422 -13.93 11.31 -9.31
CA ARG A 422 -13.64 9.91 -8.99
C ARG A 422 -14.56 9.46 -7.86
N TRP A 423 -15.30 8.38 -8.07
CA TRP A 423 -16.08 7.72 -7.04
C TRP A 423 -15.50 6.32 -6.81
N ALA A 424 -14.84 6.14 -5.67
CA ALA A 424 -14.27 4.89 -5.21
C ALA A 424 -15.14 4.31 -4.09
N ILE A 425 -15.39 3.00 -4.08
CA ILE A 425 -16.15 2.32 -3.04
C ILE A 425 -15.45 1.00 -2.69
N ARG A 426 -15.32 0.74 -1.40
CA ARG A 426 -14.65 -0.41 -0.79
C ARG A 426 -15.63 -1.11 0.13
N PHE A 427 -15.78 -2.43 0.02
CA PHE A 427 -16.69 -3.22 0.86
C PHE A 427 -16.33 -4.70 0.91
N GLU A 428 -16.73 -5.37 1.99
CA GLU A 428 -16.78 -6.83 2.10
C GLU A 428 -18.24 -7.30 1.99
N SER A 429 -18.58 -8.20 1.06
CA SER A 429 -19.92 -8.79 1.04
C SER A 429 -20.11 -9.82 2.16
N TRP A 430 -21.30 -9.87 2.77
CA TRP A 430 -21.67 -10.94 3.69
C TRP A 430 -21.74 -12.31 3.00
N ILE A 431 -21.99 -12.36 1.69
CA ILE A 431 -22.12 -13.60 0.92
C ILE A 431 -20.73 -13.98 0.40
N PRO A 432 -20.15 -15.12 0.85
CA PRO A 432 -18.83 -15.57 0.39
C PRO A 432 -18.76 -15.68 -1.13
N PHE A 433 -17.60 -15.36 -1.70
CA PHE A 433 -17.30 -15.40 -3.14
C PHE A 433 -18.12 -14.47 -4.05
N SER A 434 -19.11 -13.73 -3.54
CA SER A 434 -19.94 -12.82 -4.34
C SER A 434 -19.26 -11.49 -4.72
N ASN A 435 -18.21 -11.07 -4.00
CA ASN A 435 -17.56 -9.75 -4.10
C ASN A 435 -17.38 -9.25 -5.54
N ARG A 436 -16.86 -10.09 -6.46
CA ARG A 436 -16.59 -9.69 -7.85
C ARG A 436 -17.86 -9.38 -8.65
N LEU A 437 -18.92 -10.17 -8.46
CA LEU A 437 -20.21 -9.95 -9.13
C LEU A 437 -20.91 -8.72 -8.57
N THR A 438 -20.91 -8.56 -7.24
CA THR A 438 -21.45 -7.40 -6.55
C THR A 438 -20.72 -6.11 -6.95
N ALA A 439 -19.38 -6.14 -7.00
CA ALA A 439 -18.57 -5.01 -7.44
C ALA A 439 -18.86 -4.65 -8.90
N TRP A 440 -18.98 -5.63 -9.79
CA TRP A 440 -19.37 -5.38 -11.19
C TRP A 440 -20.76 -4.72 -11.31
N LEU A 441 -21.75 -5.22 -10.57
CA LEU A 441 -23.10 -4.64 -10.56
C LEU A 441 -23.10 -3.20 -10.04
N LEU A 442 -22.45 -2.96 -8.89
CA LEU A 442 -22.30 -1.63 -8.31
C LEU A 442 -21.53 -0.69 -9.25
N GLN A 443 -20.49 -1.18 -9.93
CA GLN A 443 -19.75 -0.40 -10.92
C GLN A 443 -20.67 0.10 -12.04
N LEU A 444 -21.59 -0.72 -12.55
CA LEU A 444 -22.58 -0.30 -13.54
C LEU A 444 -23.55 0.75 -12.99
N VAL A 445 -24.07 0.56 -11.77
CA VAL A 445 -25.00 1.51 -11.11
C VAL A 445 -24.36 2.89 -10.94
N PHE A 446 -23.16 2.96 -10.35
CA PHE A 446 -22.48 4.22 -10.09
C PHE A 446 -21.98 4.89 -11.39
N ARG A 447 -21.58 4.11 -12.40
CA ARG A 447 -21.29 4.64 -13.75
C ARG A 447 -22.51 5.28 -14.40
N GLN A 448 -23.69 4.66 -14.27
CA GLN A 448 -24.95 5.22 -14.77
C GLN A 448 -25.28 6.52 -14.04
N ALA A 449 -25.09 6.57 -12.72
CA ALA A 449 -25.33 7.76 -11.91
C ALA A 449 -24.41 8.93 -12.30
N LEU A 450 -23.10 8.70 -12.40
CA LEU A 450 -22.13 9.71 -12.84
C LEU A 450 -22.42 10.21 -14.27
N ARG A 451 -22.87 9.35 -15.18
CA ARG A 451 -23.31 9.76 -16.53
C ARG A 451 -24.55 10.65 -16.50
N LYS A 452 -25.54 10.36 -15.64
CA LYS A 452 -26.72 11.23 -15.42
C LYS A 452 -26.31 12.57 -14.83
N LEU A 453 -25.38 12.58 -13.87
CA LEU A 453 -24.82 13.80 -13.28
C LEU A 453 -24.14 14.66 -14.37
N LYS A 454 -23.17 14.10 -15.12
CA LYS A 454 -22.51 14.76 -16.26
C LYS A 454 -23.52 15.38 -17.21
N THR A 455 -24.50 14.60 -17.68
CA THR A 455 -25.53 15.05 -18.64
C THR A 455 -26.31 16.27 -18.11
N ARG A 456 -26.61 16.32 -16.81
CA ARG A 456 -27.33 17.44 -16.19
C ARG A 456 -26.45 18.67 -15.98
N MET A 457 -25.20 18.47 -15.58
CA MET A 457 -24.25 19.56 -15.39
C MET A 457 -23.85 20.21 -16.72
N GLU A 458 -23.70 19.43 -17.79
CA GLU A 458 -23.34 19.92 -19.13
C GLU A 458 -24.52 20.51 -19.91
N ALA A 459 -25.76 20.18 -19.52
CA ALA A 459 -26.96 20.85 -20.02
C ALA A 459 -27.14 22.26 -19.41
N TYR A 460 -26.40 22.61 -18.36
CA TYR A 460 -26.40 23.94 -17.77
C TYR A 460 -25.45 24.87 -18.53
N GLN A 461 -25.96 25.56 -19.55
CA GLN A 461 -25.21 26.63 -20.22
C GLN A 461 -25.20 27.91 -19.37
N PRO A 462 -24.03 28.45 -18.98
CA PRO A 462 -23.95 29.78 -18.40
C PRO A 462 -24.24 30.82 -19.49
N GLY A 463 -25.38 31.51 -19.40
CA GLY A 463 -25.72 32.63 -20.28
C GLY A 463 -27.10 32.61 -20.96
N ALA A 464 -27.94 31.60 -20.74
CA ALA A 464 -29.33 31.61 -21.19
C ALA A 464 -30.16 32.60 -20.36
N GLN A 465 -30.10 33.89 -20.70
CA GLN A 465 -31.08 34.88 -20.27
C GLN A 465 -32.44 34.57 -20.92
N PHE A 466 -33.51 34.63 -20.11
CA PHE A 466 -34.90 34.63 -20.58
C PHE A 466 -35.32 36.02 -21.06
#